data_AF-A0A7X3QPG1-F1
#
_entry.id   AF-A0A7X3QPG1-F1
#
_cell.length_a   1.000
_cell.length_b   1.000
_cell.length_c   1.000
_cell.angle_alpha   90.00
_cell.angle_beta   90.00
_cell.angle_gamma   90.00
#
_symmetry.space_group_name_H-M   'P 1'
#
loop_
_entity.id
_entity.type
_entity.pdbx_description
1 polymer ?
#
loop_
_entity_poly.entity_id
_entity_poly.type
_entity_poly.pdbx_seq_one_letter_code
_entity_poly.pdbx_strand_id
1 'polypeptide(L)'
;MAKLRGMGLAEAHPHRLAMLSDRPLQRHVPTAAGIAALSDDVLRRHPVSRQWLRLLAERLDGVALVYELAAMIADADPEEDPVRVEHCRSGPYDALITLSGDRTLGVVRQGAMLSSASLRYRIRTLERQDVQQLPHVTLIATDSDQDTRRAVRALREPSGFHHSAVATLGAVIGGGARARVWQPTRYGRGNTPAIKPDSSLAWLVDLAGREAEHPVHRVMPKLLWAWRSSGGARATPPRPGDLADAVATRLGSAEKRMLDLLASWPLCTTEQLANLMGGLGERRANQLLRPLRRLGLARREGEAHVLTDEGLAYLARRDRAAVGTALGRWSAEHTAGDAYAGTALRALASQREHQRGLSEFVSMLALGAARSRDHQLLDLLPTHRSQITYRHSEKNYAIHPDASFQLGHQDEWGWYLLEYERRAVTPKRLPERLESYARYFGSGRARLDHEGRSPMVLFVFETEHAEDAFQRAAARLSGVPLASATTESLGTEGPLGPVWMLPASAAPEGRRLHFLHELHFCKPARSQDFQ
;
A
#
# COMPACT_ATOMS: atom_id res chain seq x y z
N MET A 1 16.23 -20.39 16.41
CA MET A 1 16.67 -19.05 16.90
C MET A 1 17.01 -19.00 18.40
N ALA A 2 16.17 -19.51 19.31
CA ALA A 2 16.47 -19.53 20.76
C ALA A 2 17.83 -20.17 21.10
N LYS A 3 18.21 -21.24 20.38
CA LYS A 3 19.52 -21.90 20.49
C LYS A 3 20.70 -20.98 20.10
N LEU A 4 20.57 -20.21 19.01
CA LEU A 4 21.61 -19.26 18.57
C LEU A 4 21.79 -18.09 19.55
N ARG A 5 20.67 -17.63 20.14
CA ARG A 5 20.69 -16.62 21.21
C ARG A 5 21.37 -17.16 22.48
N GLY A 6 21.04 -18.38 22.89
CA GLY A 6 21.69 -19.04 24.03
C GLY A 6 23.21 -19.22 23.83
N MET A 7 23.66 -19.26 22.59
CA MET A 7 25.08 -19.34 22.21
C MET A 7 25.75 -17.96 22.00
N GLY A 8 25.04 -16.85 22.22
CA GLY A 8 25.56 -15.50 21.95
C GLY A 8 25.80 -15.19 20.46
N LEU A 9 25.25 -16.00 19.56
CA LEU A 9 25.43 -15.89 18.10
C LEU A 9 24.36 -15.01 17.45
N ALA A 10 23.29 -14.67 18.16
CA ALA A 10 22.28 -13.72 17.70
C ALA A 10 21.70 -12.91 18.86
N GLU A 11 21.51 -11.62 18.62
CA GLU A 11 20.80 -10.71 19.51
C GLU A 11 19.33 -10.62 19.11
N ALA A 12 18.45 -10.41 20.09
CA ALA A 12 17.03 -10.28 19.86
C ALA A 12 16.58 -8.83 20.07
N HIS A 13 15.89 -8.27 19.08
CA HIS A 13 15.30 -6.94 19.10
C HIS A 13 13.79 -7.04 18.91
N PRO A 14 12.98 -6.14 19.47
CA PRO A 14 11.53 -6.13 19.22
C PRO A 14 11.19 -5.99 17.72
N HIS A 15 10.29 -6.82 17.20
CA HIS A 15 9.79 -6.74 15.82
C HIS A 15 8.58 -5.79 15.72
N ARG A 16 8.45 -5.02 14.62
CA ARG A 16 7.33 -4.08 14.36
C ARG A 16 5.94 -4.73 14.41
N LEU A 17 5.85 -6.03 14.11
CA LEU A 17 4.58 -6.78 14.08
C LEU A 17 4.19 -7.35 15.45
N ALA A 18 5.01 -7.18 16.49
CA ALA A 18 4.71 -7.67 17.83
C ALA A 18 3.43 -7.08 18.47
N MET A 19 2.85 -6.04 17.86
CA MET A 19 1.56 -5.46 18.22
C MET A 19 0.37 -6.02 17.43
N LEU A 20 0.64 -6.82 16.39
CA LEU A 20 -0.39 -7.46 15.56
C LEU A 20 -0.62 -8.91 15.96
N SER A 21 0.15 -9.44 16.92
CA SER A 21 -0.08 -10.78 17.48
C SER A 21 0.10 -10.75 19.00
N ASP A 22 -0.58 -11.67 19.69
CA ASP A 22 -0.49 -11.80 21.15
C ASP A 22 0.89 -12.28 21.64
N ARG A 23 1.82 -12.60 20.71
CA ARG A 23 3.18 -13.03 21.01
C ARG A 23 4.17 -11.92 20.62
N PRO A 24 5.11 -11.54 21.51
CA PRO A 24 6.10 -10.54 21.18
C PRO A 24 7.03 -11.07 20.09
N LEU A 25 6.77 -10.68 18.85
CA LEU A 25 7.63 -11.01 17.71
C LEU A 25 9.01 -10.35 17.92
N GLN A 26 10.07 -11.14 17.77
CA GLN A 26 11.45 -10.69 17.93
C GLN A 26 12.22 -10.82 16.61
N ARG A 27 12.98 -9.78 16.26
CA ARG A 27 14.01 -9.79 15.22
C ARG A 27 15.27 -10.39 15.81
N HIS A 28 15.85 -11.37 15.13
CA HIS A 28 17.15 -11.90 15.51
C HIS A 28 18.21 -11.37 14.55
N VAL A 29 19.20 -10.65 15.09
CA VAL A 29 20.33 -10.11 14.33
C VAL A 29 21.56 -10.92 14.72
N PRO A 30 22.27 -11.56 13.77
CA PRO A 30 23.46 -12.33 14.10
C PRO A 30 24.57 -11.41 14.66
N THR A 31 25.23 -11.84 15.73
CA THR A 31 26.37 -11.11 16.32
C THR A 31 27.62 -11.28 15.46
N ALA A 32 28.69 -10.54 15.72
CA ALA A 32 29.97 -10.76 15.03
C ALA A 32 30.46 -12.22 15.17
N ALA A 33 30.28 -12.81 16.35
CA ALA A 33 30.57 -14.22 16.62
C ALA A 33 29.61 -15.15 15.87
N GLY A 34 28.32 -14.80 15.73
CA GLY A 34 27.36 -15.55 14.92
C GLY A 34 27.67 -15.53 13.42
N ILE A 35 28.05 -14.37 12.89
CA ILE A 35 28.49 -14.23 11.49
C ILE A 35 29.76 -15.06 11.24
N ALA A 36 30.71 -15.07 12.19
CA ALA A 36 31.91 -15.90 12.13
C ALA A 36 31.60 -17.40 12.32
N ALA A 37 30.64 -17.79 13.16
CA ALA A 37 30.24 -19.18 13.35
C ALA A 37 29.51 -19.75 12.12
N LEU A 38 28.83 -18.89 11.35
CA LEU A 38 28.26 -19.24 10.04
C LEU A 38 29.33 -19.43 8.95
N SER A 39 30.59 -19.04 9.22
CA SER A 39 31.54 -18.69 8.17
C SER A 39 32.45 -19.80 7.63
N ASP A 40 32.16 -21.09 7.82
CA ASP A 40 32.98 -22.11 7.15
C ASP A 40 32.26 -23.15 6.31
N ASP A 41 31.09 -23.67 6.70
CA ASP A 41 30.42 -24.69 5.87
C ASP A 41 29.20 -24.13 5.13
N VAL A 42 28.39 -23.30 5.80
CA VAL A 42 27.16 -22.71 5.23
C VAL A 42 27.48 -21.63 4.20
N LEU A 43 28.40 -20.70 4.50
CA LEU A 43 28.81 -19.67 3.53
C LEU A 43 29.65 -20.24 2.38
N ARG A 44 30.36 -21.36 2.55
CA ARG A 44 31.05 -22.06 1.44
C ARG A 44 30.06 -22.76 0.50
N ARG A 45 29.00 -23.38 1.05
CA ARG A 45 27.94 -24.03 0.26
C ARG A 45 26.94 -23.05 -0.36
N HIS A 46 26.75 -21.89 0.27
CA HIS A 46 25.81 -20.84 -0.17
C HIS A 46 26.46 -19.44 -0.03
N PRO A 47 27.38 -19.05 -0.94
CA PRO A 47 28.09 -17.78 -0.84
C PRO A 47 27.11 -16.60 -0.97
N VAL A 48 26.87 -15.91 0.14
CA VAL A 48 26.19 -14.62 0.18
C VAL A 48 27.25 -13.58 -0.15
N SER A 49 27.24 -13.04 -1.38
CA SER A 49 28.11 -11.89 -1.69
C SER A 49 27.81 -10.72 -0.76
N ARG A 50 28.82 -9.90 -0.41
CA ARG A 50 28.60 -8.65 0.34
C ARG A 50 27.49 -7.79 -0.26
N GLN A 51 27.42 -7.74 -1.60
CA GLN A 51 26.35 -7.08 -2.33
C GLN A 51 24.96 -7.68 -2.02
N TRP A 52 24.87 -9.01 -1.92
CA TRP A 52 23.62 -9.69 -1.58
C TRP A 52 23.21 -9.44 -0.14
N LEU A 53 24.13 -9.51 0.82
CA LEU A 53 23.81 -9.17 2.21
C LEU A 53 23.36 -7.71 2.32
N ARG A 54 24.05 -6.80 1.65
CA ARG A 54 23.66 -5.39 1.59
C ARG A 54 22.23 -5.22 1.06
N LEU A 55 21.88 -5.91 -0.03
CA LEU A 55 20.52 -5.87 -0.59
C LEU A 55 19.47 -6.41 0.40
N LEU A 56 19.79 -7.48 1.13
CA LEU A 56 18.90 -8.01 2.17
C LEU A 56 18.77 -7.05 3.36
N ALA A 57 19.87 -6.42 3.77
CA ALA A 57 19.88 -5.43 4.85
C ALA A 57 19.08 -4.16 4.48
N GLU A 58 19.21 -3.68 3.23
CA GLU A 58 18.39 -2.58 2.69
C GLU A 58 16.89 -2.96 2.61
N ARG A 59 16.57 -4.25 2.52
CA ARG A 59 15.21 -4.80 2.44
C ARG A 59 14.74 -5.46 3.73
N LEU A 60 15.42 -5.22 4.86
CA LEU A 60 15.25 -6.04 6.07
C LEU A 60 13.79 -6.15 6.54
N ASP A 61 13.01 -5.07 6.42
CA ASP A 61 11.59 -5.12 6.79
C ASP A 61 10.76 -5.99 5.85
N GLY A 62 11.03 -5.93 4.54
CA GLY A 62 10.42 -6.82 3.55
C GLY A 62 10.84 -8.27 3.72
N VAL A 63 12.10 -8.49 4.03
CA VAL A 63 12.67 -9.82 4.34
C VAL A 63 11.98 -10.40 5.57
N ALA A 64 11.85 -9.64 6.65
CA ALA A 64 11.21 -10.10 7.87
C ALA A 64 9.73 -10.46 7.66
N LEU A 65 8.99 -9.70 6.84
CA LEU A 65 7.62 -10.03 6.45
C LEU A 65 7.53 -11.36 5.69
N VAL A 66 8.46 -11.60 4.76
CA VAL A 66 8.53 -12.87 4.02
C VAL A 66 8.82 -14.03 4.97
N TYR A 67 9.72 -13.86 5.95
CA TYR A 67 10.00 -14.89 6.95
C TYR A 67 8.79 -15.18 7.85
N GLU A 68 8.07 -14.15 8.27
CA GLU A 68 6.84 -14.31 9.05
C GLU A 68 5.80 -15.10 8.24
N LEU A 69 5.59 -14.74 6.97
CA LEU A 69 4.71 -15.47 6.07
C LEU A 69 5.17 -16.92 5.87
N ALA A 70 6.48 -17.15 5.72
CA ALA A 70 7.04 -18.50 5.60
C ALA A 70 6.83 -19.34 6.87
N ALA A 71 6.91 -18.73 8.06
CA ALA A 71 6.59 -19.41 9.31
C ALA A 71 5.08 -19.75 9.40
N MET A 72 4.19 -18.85 8.98
CA MET A 72 2.75 -19.16 8.91
C MET A 72 2.44 -20.26 7.89
N ILE A 73 3.21 -20.33 6.80
CA ILE A 73 3.11 -21.41 5.82
C ILE A 73 3.62 -22.73 6.42
N ALA A 74 4.70 -22.71 7.20
CA ALA A 74 5.21 -23.87 7.96
C ALA A 74 4.14 -24.46 8.88
N ASP A 75 3.54 -23.60 9.70
CA ASP A 75 2.51 -23.97 10.67
C ASP A 75 1.24 -24.52 9.98
N ALA A 76 1.04 -24.16 8.71
CA ALA A 76 -0.10 -24.61 7.90
C ALA A 76 0.19 -25.89 7.11
N ASP A 77 1.46 -26.30 6.99
CA ASP A 77 1.88 -27.48 6.26
C ASP A 77 1.80 -28.72 7.18
N PRO A 78 1.06 -29.78 6.81
CA PRO A 78 0.92 -30.98 7.65
C PRO A 78 2.24 -31.72 7.91
N GLU A 79 3.28 -31.48 7.09
CA GLU A 79 4.63 -32.01 7.32
C GLU A 79 5.52 -31.08 8.19
N GLU A 80 4.96 -29.94 8.62
CA GLU A 80 5.52 -28.96 9.57
C GLU A 80 6.89 -28.34 9.23
N ASP A 81 7.35 -28.40 7.96
CA ASP A 81 8.67 -27.86 7.60
C ASP A 81 8.73 -27.22 6.18
N PRO A 82 8.80 -25.88 6.05
CA PRO A 82 9.13 -25.24 4.80
C PRO A 82 10.61 -25.50 4.56
N VAL A 83 10.88 -26.42 3.64
CA VAL A 83 12.22 -26.91 3.32
C VAL A 83 13.17 -25.77 2.94
N ARG A 84 12.67 -24.69 2.31
CA ARG A 84 13.54 -23.60 1.86
C ARG A 84 12.82 -22.27 1.58
N VAL A 85 13.39 -21.16 2.07
CA VAL A 85 13.01 -19.79 1.67
C VAL A 85 14.14 -19.17 0.85
N GLU A 86 13.84 -18.80 -0.39
CA GLU A 86 14.79 -18.17 -1.31
C GLU A 86 14.38 -16.73 -1.63
N HIS A 87 15.16 -15.75 -1.18
CA HIS A 87 14.95 -14.37 -1.58
C HIS A 87 15.44 -14.12 -3.01
N CYS A 88 14.55 -13.59 -3.85
CA CYS A 88 14.88 -13.28 -5.22
C CYS A 88 15.63 -11.94 -5.32
N ARG A 89 16.73 -11.92 -6.08
CA ARG A 89 17.47 -10.67 -6.41
C ARG A 89 16.73 -9.82 -7.43
N SER A 90 16.22 -10.49 -8.45
CA SER A 90 15.60 -9.93 -9.65
C SER A 90 14.33 -10.73 -10.02
N GLY A 91 13.60 -10.25 -11.01
CA GLY A 91 12.34 -10.85 -11.45
C GLY A 91 11.12 -10.39 -10.64
N PRO A 92 9.97 -11.05 -10.84
CA PRO A 92 8.68 -10.61 -10.33
C PRO A 92 8.41 -10.99 -8.86
N TYR A 93 9.14 -11.96 -8.30
CA TYR A 93 8.97 -12.42 -6.91
C TYR A 93 9.91 -11.73 -5.94
N ASP A 94 9.46 -11.45 -4.71
CA ASP A 94 10.29 -11.09 -3.57
C ASP A 94 11.01 -12.32 -3.00
N ALA A 95 10.29 -13.45 -2.91
CA ALA A 95 10.83 -14.72 -2.49
C ALA A 95 10.08 -15.91 -3.09
N LEU A 96 10.74 -17.06 -3.12
CA LEU A 96 10.16 -18.37 -3.39
C LEU A 96 10.27 -19.22 -2.12
N ILE A 97 9.20 -19.91 -1.78
CA ILE A 97 9.12 -20.80 -0.61
C ILE A 97 8.89 -22.20 -1.16
N THR A 98 9.81 -23.11 -0.87
CA THR A 98 9.70 -24.54 -1.22
C THR A 98 9.27 -25.30 0.02
N LEU A 99 8.19 -26.04 -0.10
CA LEU A 99 7.69 -26.94 0.93
C LEU A 99 8.15 -28.37 0.63
N SER A 100 7.77 -29.32 1.48
CA SER A 100 8.00 -30.72 1.18
C SER A 100 7.22 -31.18 -0.07
N GLY A 101 7.68 -32.26 -0.69
CA GLY A 101 7.08 -32.77 -1.94
C GLY A 101 7.25 -31.84 -3.15
N ASP A 102 8.29 -31.00 -3.17
CA ASP A 102 8.61 -30.03 -4.25
C ASP A 102 7.52 -28.97 -4.53
N ARG A 103 6.56 -28.79 -3.62
CA ARG A 103 5.54 -27.73 -3.71
C ARG A 103 6.22 -26.37 -3.56
N THR A 104 5.74 -25.37 -4.31
CA THR A 104 6.37 -24.04 -4.35
C THR A 104 5.35 -22.92 -4.27
N LEU A 105 5.64 -21.92 -3.44
CA LEU A 105 4.88 -20.69 -3.31
C LEU A 105 5.77 -19.49 -3.68
N GLY A 106 5.27 -18.59 -4.52
CA GLY A 106 5.94 -17.32 -4.81
C GLY A 106 5.32 -16.17 -4.03
N VAL A 107 6.14 -15.31 -3.45
CA VAL A 107 5.68 -14.14 -2.72
C VAL A 107 5.97 -12.87 -3.52
N VAL A 108 4.95 -12.03 -3.71
CA VAL A 108 5.02 -10.73 -4.37
C VAL A 108 4.47 -9.68 -3.41
N ARG A 109 5.31 -8.75 -2.95
CA ARG A 109 4.86 -7.63 -2.11
C ARG A 109 4.63 -6.38 -2.94
N GLN A 110 3.55 -5.66 -2.66
CA GLN A 110 3.27 -4.34 -3.20
C GLN A 110 3.47 -3.30 -2.09
N GLY A 111 4.70 -2.75 -2.00
CA GLY A 111 5.02 -1.68 -1.07
C GLY A 111 4.59 -0.29 -1.55
N ALA A 112 4.54 0.67 -0.63
CA ALA A 112 4.09 2.05 -0.87
C ALA A 112 4.78 2.78 -2.05
N MET A 113 6.06 2.51 -2.33
CA MET A 113 6.77 3.13 -3.46
C MET A 113 6.46 2.51 -4.83
N LEU A 114 5.77 1.36 -4.86
CA LEU A 114 5.39 0.70 -6.10
C LEU A 114 4.05 1.27 -6.60
N SER A 115 4.05 1.77 -7.83
CA SER A 115 2.81 2.20 -8.48
C SER A 115 1.95 1.00 -8.90
N SER A 116 0.67 1.22 -9.15
CA SER A 116 -0.21 0.20 -9.76
C SER A 116 0.30 -0.30 -11.12
N ALA A 117 1.05 0.54 -11.85
CA ALA A 117 1.72 0.12 -13.08
C ALA A 117 2.88 -0.86 -12.81
N SER A 118 3.60 -0.69 -11.71
CA SER A 118 4.67 -1.60 -11.27
C SER A 118 4.11 -2.98 -10.90
N LEU A 119 2.97 -3.02 -10.22
CA LEU A 119 2.28 -4.28 -9.94
C LEU A 119 1.84 -4.98 -11.22
N ARG A 120 1.16 -4.25 -12.12
CA ARG A 120 0.76 -4.78 -13.44
C ARG A 120 1.96 -5.26 -14.24
N TYR A 121 3.08 -4.55 -14.20
CA TYR A 121 4.31 -4.98 -14.86
C TYR A 121 4.84 -6.29 -14.26
N ARG A 122 4.85 -6.43 -12.92
CA ARG A 122 5.26 -7.67 -12.26
C ARG A 122 4.33 -8.82 -12.61
N ILE A 123 3.01 -8.60 -12.56
CA ILE A 123 1.99 -9.58 -12.97
C ILE A 123 2.21 -9.98 -14.43
N ARG A 124 2.31 -9.05 -15.37
CA ARG A 124 2.60 -9.35 -16.79
C ARG A 124 3.94 -10.06 -16.99
N THR A 125 4.91 -9.81 -16.11
CA THR A 125 6.19 -10.53 -16.13
C THR A 125 5.99 -11.98 -15.75
N LEU A 126 5.11 -12.27 -14.77
CA LEU A 126 4.69 -13.63 -14.43
C LEU A 126 4.00 -14.31 -15.62
N GLU A 127 3.11 -13.60 -16.30
CA GLU A 127 2.38 -14.14 -17.46
C GLU A 127 3.27 -14.50 -18.65
N ARG A 128 4.45 -13.86 -18.75
CA ARG A 128 5.44 -14.13 -19.79
C ARG A 128 6.42 -15.23 -19.42
N GLN A 129 6.45 -15.65 -18.15
CA GLN A 129 7.28 -16.78 -17.75
C GLN A 129 6.66 -18.08 -18.27
N ASP A 130 7.54 -19.00 -18.65
CA ASP A 130 7.14 -20.38 -18.93
C ASP A 130 6.40 -20.93 -17.70
N VAL A 131 5.29 -21.63 -17.90
CA VAL A 131 4.48 -22.23 -16.82
C VAL A 131 5.36 -23.10 -15.92
N GLN A 132 6.37 -23.78 -16.50
CA GLN A 132 7.32 -24.60 -15.74
C GLN A 132 8.23 -23.79 -14.80
N GLN A 133 8.30 -22.47 -14.96
CA GLN A 133 9.12 -21.58 -14.13
C GLN A 133 8.30 -20.83 -13.08
N LEU A 134 6.98 -21.02 -13.08
CA LEU A 134 6.09 -20.43 -12.10
C LEU A 134 6.00 -21.33 -10.85
N PRO A 135 5.86 -20.74 -9.65
CA PRO A 135 5.46 -21.47 -8.47
C PRO A 135 4.02 -21.99 -8.63
N HIS A 136 3.68 -23.04 -7.89
CA HIS A 136 2.33 -23.62 -7.90
C HIS A 136 1.27 -22.61 -7.47
N VAL A 137 1.60 -21.76 -6.49
CA VAL A 137 0.75 -20.67 -6.00
C VAL A 137 1.56 -19.39 -5.85
N THR A 138 1.03 -18.25 -6.31
CA THR A 138 1.59 -16.93 -5.99
C THR A 138 0.73 -16.19 -4.98
N LEU A 139 1.38 -15.74 -3.92
CA LEU A 139 0.84 -14.90 -2.88
C LEU A 139 1.20 -13.44 -3.17
N ILE A 140 0.21 -12.60 -3.42
CA ILE A 140 0.37 -11.15 -3.56
C ILE A 140 -0.06 -10.46 -2.28
N ALA A 141 0.89 -9.89 -1.56
CA ALA A 141 0.65 -9.18 -0.33
C ALA A 141 0.70 -7.66 -0.59
N THR A 142 -0.37 -6.94 -0.25
CA THR A 142 -0.50 -5.50 -0.52
C THR A 142 -0.62 -4.67 0.76
N ASP A 143 -0.39 -3.37 0.67
CA ASP A 143 -0.41 -2.47 1.83
C ASP A 143 -1.82 -1.95 2.21
N SER A 144 -2.82 -2.06 1.34
CA SER A 144 -4.18 -1.53 1.56
C SER A 144 -5.26 -2.36 0.86
N ASP A 145 -6.53 -2.25 1.28
CA ASP A 145 -7.62 -2.99 0.64
C ASP A 145 -7.83 -2.51 -0.79
N GLN A 146 -7.67 -1.21 -1.05
CA GLN A 146 -7.74 -0.67 -2.40
C GLN A 146 -6.65 -1.24 -3.32
N ASP A 147 -5.43 -1.43 -2.82
CA ASP A 147 -4.36 -2.05 -3.58
C ASP A 147 -4.58 -3.56 -3.75
N THR A 148 -5.17 -4.25 -2.76
CA THR A 148 -5.67 -5.62 -2.91
C THR A 148 -6.66 -5.72 -4.07
N ARG A 149 -7.66 -4.83 -4.12
CA ARG A 149 -8.67 -4.83 -5.19
C ARG A 149 -8.06 -4.53 -6.55
N ARG A 150 -7.08 -3.63 -6.62
CA ARG A 150 -6.33 -3.36 -7.86
C ARG A 150 -5.53 -4.57 -8.31
N ALA A 151 -4.86 -5.25 -7.38
CA ALA A 151 -4.10 -6.47 -7.66
C ALA A 151 -5.02 -7.57 -8.20
N VAL A 152 -6.16 -7.81 -7.53
CA VAL A 152 -7.17 -8.79 -7.95
C VAL A 152 -7.70 -8.46 -9.34
N ARG A 153 -7.99 -7.19 -9.64
CA ARG A 153 -8.43 -6.77 -10.98
C ARG A 153 -7.36 -6.97 -12.04
N ALA A 154 -6.11 -6.62 -11.74
CA ALA A 154 -4.99 -6.83 -12.64
C ALA A 154 -4.77 -8.31 -12.96
N LEU A 155 -5.05 -9.21 -12.01
CA LEU A 155 -4.98 -10.66 -12.17
C LEU A 155 -6.19 -11.28 -12.88
N ARG A 156 -7.33 -10.56 -12.99
CA ARG A 156 -8.55 -11.05 -13.65
C ARG A 156 -8.48 -10.99 -15.18
N GLU A 157 -7.48 -10.34 -15.77
CA GLU A 157 -7.16 -10.53 -17.18
C GLU A 157 -6.56 -11.95 -17.31
N PRO A 158 -7.29 -12.93 -17.87
CA PRO A 158 -6.99 -14.34 -17.65
C PRO A 158 -5.68 -14.76 -18.34
N SER A 159 -4.66 -15.06 -17.56
CA SER A 159 -3.55 -15.93 -17.96
C SER A 159 -3.89 -17.35 -17.49
N GLY A 160 -4.05 -18.28 -18.43
CA GLY A 160 -4.82 -19.51 -18.24
C GLY A 160 -4.33 -20.57 -17.24
N PHE A 161 -3.22 -20.36 -16.51
CA PHE A 161 -2.49 -21.51 -15.94
C PHE A 161 -1.89 -21.31 -14.54
N HIS A 162 -2.26 -20.27 -13.79
CA HIS A 162 -1.58 -19.98 -12.52
C HIS A 162 -2.53 -19.55 -11.40
N HIS A 163 -2.35 -20.12 -10.21
CA HIS A 163 -3.10 -19.75 -9.02
C HIS A 163 -2.44 -18.56 -8.35
N SER A 164 -3.18 -17.47 -8.23
CA SER A 164 -2.77 -16.32 -7.44
C SER A 164 -3.79 -16.07 -6.34
N ALA A 165 -3.29 -15.66 -5.18
CA ALA A 165 -4.10 -15.19 -4.07
C ALA A 165 -3.59 -13.83 -3.62
N VAL A 166 -4.52 -12.92 -3.30
CA VAL A 166 -4.18 -11.56 -2.87
C VAL A 166 -4.73 -11.32 -1.46
N ALA A 167 -3.95 -10.65 -0.62
CA ALA A 167 -4.41 -10.19 0.69
C ALA A 167 -3.68 -8.90 1.09
N THR A 168 -4.21 -8.18 2.09
CA THR A 168 -3.44 -7.13 2.76
C THR A 168 -2.46 -7.74 3.75
N LEU A 169 -1.26 -7.16 3.82
CA LEU A 169 -0.22 -7.59 4.76
C LEU A 169 -0.71 -7.52 6.21
N GLY A 170 -1.47 -6.49 6.55
CA GLY A 170 -2.06 -6.33 7.89
C GLY A 170 -2.98 -7.49 8.26
N ALA A 171 -3.89 -7.88 7.35
CA ALA A 171 -4.83 -8.97 7.60
C ALA A 171 -4.14 -10.34 7.67
N VAL A 172 -3.14 -10.59 6.81
CA VAL A 172 -2.33 -11.82 6.83
C VAL A 172 -1.62 -11.98 8.16
N ILE A 173 -0.97 -10.91 8.63
CA ILE A 173 -0.15 -10.99 9.84
C ILE A 173 -1.03 -11.01 11.09
N GLY A 174 -2.06 -10.16 11.14
CA GLY A 174 -2.94 -10.06 12.31
C GLY A 174 -3.81 -11.30 12.52
N GLY A 175 -4.21 -11.98 11.44
CA GLY A 175 -5.03 -13.18 11.52
C GLY A 175 -4.25 -14.50 11.61
N GLY A 176 -2.96 -14.50 11.22
CA GLY A 176 -2.12 -15.71 11.17
C GLY A 176 -2.55 -16.73 10.11
N ALA A 177 -2.02 -17.95 10.20
CA ALA A 177 -2.15 -19.00 9.18
C ALA A 177 -3.61 -19.43 8.86
N ARG A 178 -4.50 -19.36 9.87
CA ARG A 178 -5.90 -19.80 9.74
C ARG A 178 -6.84 -18.72 9.23
N ALA A 179 -6.36 -17.49 9.10
CA ALA A 179 -7.19 -16.37 8.67
C ALA A 179 -7.67 -16.56 7.24
N ARG A 180 -8.98 -16.43 7.04
CA ARG A 180 -9.60 -16.44 5.71
C ARG A 180 -9.54 -15.05 5.11
N VAL A 181 -8.32 -14.59 4.84
CA VAL A 181 -8.02 -13.23 4.36
C VAL A 181 -7.50 -13.22 2.92
N TRP A 182 -7.17 -14.39 2.39
CA TRP A 182 -6.70 -14.54 1.03
C TRP A 182 -7.87 -14.60 0.06
N GLN A 183 -7.75 -13.81 -0.99
CA GLN A 183 -8.69 -13.79 -2.09
C GLN A 183 -8.07 -14.49 -3.31
N PRO A 184 -8.50 -15.73 -3.63
CA PRO A 184 -8.05 -16.42 -4.83
C PRO A 184 -8.59 -15.71 -6.07
N THR A 185 -7.75 -15.58 -7.10
CA THR A 185 -8.11 -14.87 -8.33
C THR A 185 -8.54 -15.80 -9.47
N ARG A 186 -8.70 -17.10 -9.20
CA ARG A 186 -9.02 -18.12 -10.20
C ARG A 186 -10.47 -18.60 -10.10
N TYR A 187 -11.41 -17.91 -10.73
CA TYR A 187 -12.72 -18.47 -11.07
C TYR A 187 -13.34 -17.76 -12.29
N GLY A 188 -13.52 -18.54 -13.37
CA GLY A 188 -14.67 -18.47 -14.29
C GLY A 188 -14.81 -17.26 -15.21
N ARG A 189 -14.83 -17.52 -16.53
CA ARG A 189 -15.52 -16.65 -17.49
C ARG A 189 -16.97 -16.45 -17.02
N GLY A 190 -17.37 -15.19 -16.85
CA GLY A 190 -18.79 -14.83 -16.74
C GLY A 190 -19.41 -15.07 -15.37
N ASN A 191 -19.06 -14.25 -14.39
CA ASN A 191 -20.00 -13.58 -13.47
C ASN A 191 -19.19 -12.88 -12.39
N THR A 192 -19.48 -11.62 -12.17
CA THR A 192 -18.77 -10.74 -11.24
C THR A 192 -18.78 -11.32 -9.82
N PRO A 193 -17.69 -11.92 -9.32
CA PRO A 193 -17.66 -12.43 -7.96
C PRO A 193 -17.49 -11.25 -7.01
N ALA A 194 -18.32 -11.24 -5.96
CA ALA A 194 -18.06 -10.44 -4.77
C ALA A 194 -16.60 -10.65 -4.34
N ILE A 195 -15.87 -9.56 -4.16
CA ILE A 195 -14.49 -9.57 -3.65
C ILE A 195 -14.59 -9.94 -2.17
N LYS A 196 -14.69 -11.23 -1.86
CA LYS A 196 -14.73 -11.72 -0.49
C LYS A 196 -13.51 -12.60 -0.25
N PRO A 197 -12.74 -12.35 0.81
CA PRO A 197 -11.71 -13.27 1.21
C PRO A 197 -12.38 -14.55 1.72
N ASP A 198 -11.93 -15.70 1.25
CA ASP A 198 -12.55 -16.99 1.54
C ASP A 198 -11.53 -18.11 1.79
N SER A 199 -10.24 -17.82 1.61
CA SER A 199 -9.19 -18.82 1.62
C SER A 199 -8.19 -18.56 2.75
N SER A 200 -7.79 -19.64 3.42
CA SER A 200 -6.70 -19.63 4.42
C SER A 200 -5.37 -20.01 3.79
N LEU A 201 -4.26 -19.78 4.51
CA LEU A 201 -2.95 -20.26 4.06
C LEU A 201 -2.92 -21.79 3.96
N ALA A 202 -3.56 -22.50 4.89
CA ALA A 202 -3.67 -23.96 4.83
C ALA A 202 -4.33 -24.46 3.54
N TRP A 203 -5.40 -23.80 3.10
CA TRP A 203 -6.04 -24.13 1.83
C TRP A 203 -5.12 -23.86 0.62
N LEU A 204 -4.37 -22.76 0.64
CA LEU A 204 -3.42 -22.42 -0.43
C LEU A 204 -2.23 -23.39 -0.49
N VAL A 205 -1.77 -23.88 0.67
CA VAL A 205 -0.72 -24.90 0.78
C VAL A 205 -1.21 -26.26 0.26
N ASP A 206 -2.43 -26.66 0.61
CA ASP A 206 -3.09 -27.86 0.07
C ASP A 206 -3.28 -27.76 -1.45
N LEU A 207 -3.72 -26.59 -1.94
CA LEU A 207 -3.86 -26.33 -3.37
C LEU A 207 -2.53 -26.47 -4.12
N ALA A 208 -1.43 -25.96 -3.54
CA ALA A 208 -0.10 -26.14 -4.10
C ALA A 208 0.29 -27.63 -4.20
N GLY A 209 -0.15 -28.46 -3.25
CA GLY A 209 0.03 -29.92 -3.29
C GLY A 209 -0.73 -30.59 -4.43
N ARG A 210 -2.01 -30.28 -4.61
CA ARG A 210 -2.83 -30.85 -5.70
C ARG A 210 -2.29 -30.51 -7.08
N GLU A 211 -1.76 -29.30 -7.25
CA GLU A 211 -1.14 -28.89 -8.51
C GLU A 211 0.20 -29.58 -8.75
N ALA A 212 0.96 -29.91 -7.70
CA ALA A 212 2.20 -30.69 -7.81
C ALA A 212 1.95 -32.14 -8.27
N GLU A 213 0.76 -32.69 -8.02
CA GLU A 213 0.34 -34.02 -8.48
C GLU A 213 -0.03 -34.03 -9.98
N HIS A 214 -0.36 -32.88 -10.56
CA HIS A 214 -0.52 -32.76 -12.01
C HIS A 214 0.85 -32.67 -12.69
N PRO A 215 1.13 -33.45 -13.75
CA PRO A 215 2.44 -33.57 -14.36
C PRO A 215 2.75 -32.37 -15.26
N VAL A 216 2.69 -31.15 -14.72
CA VAL A 216 3.30 -29.98 -15.36
C VAL A 216 4.74 -29.92 -14.87
N HIS A 217 5.53 -30.85 -15.39
CA HIS A 217 7.00 -30.95 -15.36
C HIS A 217 7.77 -30.20 -14.27
N ARG A 218 8.28 -30.99 -13.32
CA ARG A 218 9.31 -30.68 -12.31
C ARG A 218 10.54 -29.99 -12.93
N VAL A 219 10.50 -28.68 -13.07
CA VAL A 219 11.71 -27.90 -13.36
C VAL A 219 11.74 -26.77 -12.34
N MET A 220 12.59 -26.91 -11.33
CA MET A 220 13.01 -25.80 -10.48
C MET A 220 13.32 -24.60 -11.41
N PRO A 221 12.70 -23.42 -11.22
CA PRO A 221 12.75 -22.33 -12.19
C PRO A 221 14.18 -22.13 -12.68
N LYS A 222 14.40 -22.24 -14.00
CA LYS A 222 15.73 -22.13 -14.64
C LYS A 222 16.52 -20.85 -14.28
N LEU A 223 15.91 -19.91 -13.58
CA LEU A 223 16.60 -18.84 -12.83
C LEU A 223 17.69 -19.35 -11.87
N LEU A 224 17.60 -20.61 -11.42
CA LEU A 224 18.54 -21.24 -10.49
C LEU A 224 19.90 -21.61 -11.09
N TRP A 225 20.02 -21.82 -12.41
CA TRP A 225 21.32 -22.16 -13.02
C TRP A 225 22.11 -20.94 -13.49
N ALA A 226 21.45 -19.84 -13.84
CA ALA A 226 22.12 -18.56 -14.16
C ALA A 226 22.81 -17.92 -12.93
N TRP A 227 22.51 -18.42 -11.72
CA TRP A 227 23.14 -18.00 -10.46
C TRP A 227 24.54 -18.57 -10.24
N ARG A 228 24.86 -19.77 -10.78
CA ARG A 228 26.18 -20.39 -10.61
C ARG A 228 27.22 -19.91 -11.63
N SER A 229 26.77 -19.30 -12.73
CA SER A 229 27.61 -18.99 -13.89
C SER A 229 28.00 -17.53 -14.06
N SER A 230 27.64 -16.63 -13.12
CA SER A 230 28.36 -15.35 -12.99
C SER A 230 29.69 -15.61 -12.28
N GLY A 231 30.62 -16.17 -13.04
CA GLY A 231 31.97 -16.50 -12.59
C GLY A 231 32.74 -15.29 -12.07
N GLY A 232 33.66 -15.57 -11.13
CA GLY A 232 34.89 -14.80 -10.96
C GLY A 232 34.92 -13.73 -9.85
N ALA A 233 33.80 -13.19 -9.39
CA ALA A 233 33.85 -12.26 -8.26
C ALA A 233 33.96 -13.04 -6.94
N ARG A 234 35.16 -13.18 -6.37
CA ARG A 234 35.34 -13.64 -4.99
C ARG A 234 34.41 -12.82 -4.10
N ALA A 235 33.34 -13.44 -3.61
CA ALA A 235 32.40 -12.82 -2.70
C ALA A 235 33.18 -12.34 -1.47
N THR A 236 33.40 -11.03 -1.36
CA THR A 236 33.98 -10.47 -0.13
C THR A 236 33.04 -10.83 1.01
N PRO A 237 33.52 -11.45 2.10
CA PRO A 237 32.67 -11.73 3.24
C PRO A 237 32.15 -10.41 3.82
N PRO A 238 30.88 -10.38 4.25
CA PRO A 238 30.31 -9.19 4.87
C PRO A 238 31.01 -8.87 6.18
N ARG A 239 31.18 -7.57 6.47
CA ARG A 239 31.70 -7.13 7.78
C ARG A 239 30.53 -7.05 8.77
N PRO A 240 30.70 -7.42 10.05
CA PRO A 240 29.65 -7.26 11.08
C PRO A 240 29.07 -5.83 11.14
N GLY A 241 29.88 -4.80 10.87
CA GLY A 241 29.44 -3.41 10.77
C GLY A 241 28.51 -3.11 9.59
N ASP A 242 28.59 -3.86 8.47
CA ASP A 242 27.76 -3.60 7.28
C ASP A 242 26.25 -3.72 7.58
N LEU A 243 25.86 -4.57 8.53
CA LEU A 243 24.47 -4.73 9.01
C LEU A 243 24.10 -3.71 10.09
N ALA A 244 25.02 -3.41 11.00
CA ALA A 244 24.80 -2.43 12.07
C ALA A 244 24.66 -1.00 11.51
N ASP A 245 25.36 -0.70 10.41
CA ASP A 245 25.33 0.59 9.74
C ASP A 245 24.15 0.74 8.78
N ALA A 246 23.47 -0.37 8.44
CA ALA A 246 22.33 -0.35 7.53
C ALA A 246 21.20 0.54 8.10
N VAL A 247 20.69 1.47 7.29
CA VAL A 247 19.62 2.39 7.69
C VAL A 247 18.41 1.64 8.29
N ALA A 248 18.08 0.47 7.75
CA ALA A 248 16.96 -0.34 8.20
C ALA A 248 17.08 -0.83 9.66
N THR A 249 18.28 -1.02 10.20
CA THR A 249 18.51 -1.47 11.59
C THR A 249 18.54 -0.30 12.57
N ARG A 250 18.82 0.91 12.10
CA ARG A 250 18.91 2.15 12.89
C ARG A 250 17.57 2.86 13.09
N LEU A 251 16.53 2.40 12.42
CA LEU A 251 15.18 2.96 12.48
C LEU A 251 14.21 2.00 13.15
N GLY A 252 13.46 2.51 14.13
CA GLY A 252 12.34 1.82 14.74
C GLY A 252 11.11 1.80 13.82
N SER A 253 10.04 1.18 14.30
CA SER A 253 8.78 1.07 13.56
C SER A 253 8.10 2.42 13.31
N ALA A 254 8.14 3.31 14.31
CA ALA A 254 7.51 4.61 14.25
C ALA A 254 8.24 5.55 13.29
N GLU A 255 9.58 5.52 13.26
CA GLU A 255 10.38 6.29 12.31
C GLU A 255 10.17 5.82 10.86
N LYS A 256 10.05 4.50 10.65
CA LYS A 256 9.72 3.95 9.33
C LYS A 256 8.32 4.35 8.88
N ARG A 257 7.33 4.30 9.78
CA ARG A 257 5.98 4.79 9.49
C ARG A 257 5.98 6.28 9.15
N MET A 258 6.79 7.09 9.85
CA MET A 258 6.97 8.50 9.52
C MET A 258 7.58 8.69 8.12
N LEU A 259 8.54 7.87 7.70
CA LEU A 259 9.05 7.88 6.32
C LEU A 259 7.96 7.51 5.29
N ASP A 260 7.14 6.49 5.59
CA ASP A 260 6.02 6.10 4.72
C ASP A 260 5.00 7.23 4.55
N LEU A 261 4.72 7.96 5.64
CA LEU A 261 3.87 9.15 5.60
C LEU A 261 4.49 10.28 4.79
N LEU A 262 5.78 10.57 4.96
CA LEU A 262 6.47 11.60 4.15
C LEU A 262 6.50 11.25 2.65
N ALA A 263 6.58 9.96 2.31
CA ALA A 263 6.47 9.50 0.93
C ALA A 263 5.06 9.67 0.37
N SER A 264 4.05 9.45 1.21
CA SER A 264 2.64 9.51 0.82
C SER A 264 2.14 10.97 0.74
N TRP A 265 2.54 11.78 1.72
CA TRP A 265 2.11 13.16 1.97
C TRP A 265 3.35 14.06 2.07
N PRO A 266 4.00 14.39 0.95
CA PRO A 266 5.13 15.30 0.95
C PRO A 266 4.68 16.72 1.32
N LEU A 267 5.61 17.54 1.80
CA LEU A 267 5.37 18.94 2.16
C LEU A 267 4.44 19.15 3.38
N CYS A 268 4.27 18.13 4.24
CA CYS A 268 3.55 18.29 5.50
C CYS A 268 4.37 18.97 6.59
N THR A 269 3.71 19.75 7.45
CA THR A 269 4.29 20.30 8.68
C THR A 269 4.45 19.21 9.75
N THR A 270 5.19 19.51 10.82
CA THR A 270 5.33 18.58 11.96
C THR A 270 3.97 18.25 12.59
N GLU A 271 3.10 19.25 12.76
CA GLU A 271 1.77 19.09 13.34
C GLU A 271 0.91 18.16 12.47
N GLN A 272 0.88 18.39 11.15
CA GLN A 272 0.14 17.56 10.21
C GLN A 272 0.62 16.10 10.26
N LEU A 273 1.93 15.87 10.30
CA LEU A 273 2.50 14.52 10.44
C LEU A 273 2.14 13.89 11.80
N ALA A 274 2.09 14.67 12.86
CA ALA A 274 1.70 14.21 14.19
C ALA A 274 0.24 13.73 14.21
N ASN A 275 -0.64 14.50 13.57
CA ASN A 275 -2.05 14.17 13.37
C ASN A 275 -2.22 12.89 12.52
N LEU A 276 -1.53 12.79 11.39
CA LEU A 276 -1.54 11.61 10.51
C LEU A 276 -0.99 10.34 11.18
N MET A 277 -0.12 10.49 12.19
CA MET A 277 0.39 9.38 13.01
C MET A 277 -0.59 8.91 14.09
N GLY A 278 -1.86 9.31 14.03
CA GLY A 278 -2.89 8.97 15.01
C GLY A 278 -2.97 9.97 16.16
N GLY A 279 -2.81 11.27 15.87
CA GLY A 279 -2.93 12.32 16.88
C GLY A 279 -1.79 12.35 17.90
N LEU A 280 -0.56 12.03 17.49
CA LEU A 280 0.61 12.20 18.35
C LEU A 280 0.81 13.68 18.69
N GLY A 281 1.40 13.98 19.85
CA GLY A 281 1.86 15.33 20.13
C GLY A 281 3.05 15.74 19.25
N GLU A 282 3.13 17.01 18.86
CA GLU A 282 4.22 17.55 18.02
C GLU A 282 5.63 17.24 18.55
N ARG A 283 5.81 17.25 19.88
CA ARG A 283 7.09 16.89 20.51
C ARG A 283 7.50 15.46 20.14
N ARG A 284 6.54 14.52 20.13
CA ARG A 284 6.80 13.11 19.76
C ARG A 284 7.07 12.99 18.26
N ALA A 285 6.32 13.68 17.41
CA ALA A 285 6.59 13.72 15.97
C ALA A 285 8.01 14.26 15.68
N ASN A 286 8.41 15.35 16.34
CA ASN A 286 9.77 15.90 16.27
C ASN A 286 10.85 14.90 16.72
N GLN A 287 10.58 14.11 17.77
CA GLN A 287 11.49 13.04 18.20
C GLN A 287 11.66 11.97 17.12
N LEU A 288 10.59 11.59 16.41
CA LEU A 288 10.64 10.61 15.31
C LEU A 288 11.34 11.18 14.07
N LEU A 289 11.17 12.48 13.77
CA LEU A 289 11.82 13.15 12.65
C LEU A 289 13.32 13.39 12.87
N ARG A 290 13.80 13.46 14.13
CA ARG A 290 15.20 13.74 14.43
C ARG A 290 16.15 12.64 13.91
N PRO A 291 15.93 11.33 14.16
CA PRO A 291 16.71 10.26 13.54
C PRO A 291 16.70 10.31 12.01
N LEU A 292 15.54 10.55 11.40
CA LEU A 292 15.40 10.62 9.94
C LEU A 292 16.28 11.72 9.33
N ARG A 293 16.27 12.91 9.95
CA ARG A 293 17.13 14.03 9.56
C ARG A 293 18.61 13.77 9.80
N ARG A 294 18.96 13.19 10.95
CA ARG A 294 20.35 12.83 11.29
C ARG A 294 20.93 11.80 10.32
N LEU A 295 20.10 10.90 9.82
CA LEU A 295 20.48 9.91 8.81
C LEU A 295 20.41 10.46 7.37
N GLY A 296 20.03 11.73 7.20
CA GLY A 296 19.91 12.35 5.89
C GLY A 296 18.80 11.78 5.03
N LEU A 297 17.76 11.17 5.61
CA LEU A 297 16.62 10.55 4.89
C LEU A 297 15.46 11.53 4.66
N ALA A 298 15.37 12.54 5.51
CA ALA A 298 14.39 13.60 5.41
C ALA A 298 15.07 14.93 5.73
N ARG A 299 14.53 16.03 5.22
CA ARG A 299 14.98 17.38 5.55
C ARG A 299 13.78 18.31 5.71
N ARG A 300 14.04 19.47 6.32
CA ARG A 300 13.04 20.53 6.49
C ARG A 300 13.13 21.48 5.31
N GLU A 301 11.99 21.88 4.77
CA GLU A 301 11.82 22.79 3.64
C GLU A 301 10.82 23.88 4.07
N GLY A 302 11.33 25.01 4.58
CA GLY A 302 10.50 25.99 5.31
C GLY A 302 9.90 25.38 6.59
N GLU A 303 8.57 25.35 6.71
CA GLU A 303 7.87 24.69 7.83
C GLU A 303 7.56 23.21 7.58
N ALA A 304 7.70 22.77 6.34
CA ALA A 304 7.34 21.44 5.90
C ALA A 304 8.54 20.48 5.93
N HIS A 305 8.26 19.19 5.78
CA HIS A 305 9.26 18.14 5.66
C HIS A 305 9.13 17.44 4.30
N VAL A 306 10.28 17.08 3.74
CA VAL A 306 10.38 16.32 2.49
C VAL A 306 11.40 15.20 2.64
N LEU A 307 11.24 14.14 1.84
CA LEU A 307 12.27 13.12 1.71
C LEU A 307 13.44 13.65 0.90
N THR A 308 14.65 13.28 1.31
CA THR A 308 15.86 13.48 0.51
C THR A 308 15.98 12.38 -0.54
N ASP A 309 16.93 12.52 -1.47
CA ASP A 309 17.24 11.46 -2.44
C ASP A 309 17.67 10.15 -1.76
N GLU A 310 18.41 10.22 -0.65
CA GLU A 310 18.78 9.02 0.10
C GLU A 310 17.57 8.39 0.79
N GLY A 311 16.64 9.19 1.32
CA GLY A 311 15.38 8.70 1.87
C GLY A 311 14.51 8.00 0.83
N LEU A 312 14.40 8.58 -0.36
CA LEU A 312 13.69 8.00 -1.51
C LEU A 312 14.38 6.72 -2.00
N ALA A 313 15.71 6.73 -2.09
CA ALA A 313 16.48 5.56 -2.49
C ALA A 313 16.32 4.43 -1.47
N TYR A 314 16.34 4.74 -0.17
CA TYR A 314 16.06 3.78 0.89
C TYR A 314 14.68 3.12 0.72
N LEU A 315 13.60 3.91 0.60
CA LEU A 315 12.24 3.37 0.44
C LEU A 315 12.10 2.59 -0.87
N ALA A 316 12.67 3.10 -1.97
CA ALA A 316 12.65 2.40 -3.25
C ALA A 316 13.36 1.04 -3.16
N ARG A 317 14.53 0.95 -2.50
CA ARG A 317 15.24 -0.33 -2.31
C ARG A 317 14.45 -1.28 -1.42
N ARG A 318 13.86 -0.79 -0.32
CA ARG A 318 13.01 -1.55 0.62
C ARG A 318 11.80 -2.17 -0.07
N ASP A 319 11.15 -1.40 -0.93
CA ASP A 319 9.94 -1.79 -1.66
C ASP A 319 10.25 -2.40 -3.03
N ARG A 320 11.55 -2.57 -3.35
CA ARG A 320 12.03 -3.10 -4.63
C ARG A 320 11.53 -2.31 -5.86
N ALA A 321 11.31 -1.01 -5.67
CA ALA A 321 11.08 -0.06 -6.74
C ALA A 321 12.42 0.36 -7.38
N ALA A 322 12.38 0.79 -8.64
CA ALA A 322 13.54 1.35 -9.31
C ALA A 322 13.88 2.72 -8.71
N VAL A 323 15.09 2.85 -8.13
CA VAL A 323 15.56 4.08 -7.48
C VAL A 323 15.48 5.28 -8.43
N GLY A 324 15.95 5.14 -9.67
CA GLY A 324 15.89 6.21 -10.66
C GLY A 324 14.47 6.69 -10.96
N THR A 325 13.48 5.78 -10.97
CA THR A 325 12.07 6.14 -11.14
C THR A 325 11.53 6.89 -9.92
N ALA A 326 11.91 6.50 -8.71
CA ALA A 326 11.52 7.19 -7.49
C ALA A 326 12.12 8.61 -7.44
N LEU A 327 13.43 8.74 -7.72
CA LEU A 327 14.12 10.03 -7.76
C LEU A 327 13.56 10.95 -8.84
N GLY A 328 13.37 10.46 -10.07
CA GLY A 328 12.82 11.26 -11.16
C GLY A 328 11.39 11.77 -10.91
N ARG A 329 10.66 11.18 -9.96
CA ARG A 329 9.32 11.64 -9.54
C ARG A 329 9.39 12.55 -8.32
N TRP A 330 10.12 12.17 -7.29
CA TRP A 330 9.97 12.73 -5.95
C TRP A 330 11.19 13.46 -5.41
N SER A 331 12.31 13.50 -6.15
CA SER A 331 13.54 14.15 -5.69
C SER A 331 13.31 15.61 -5.30
N ALA A 332 13.74 15.93 -4.07
CA ALA A 332 13.74 17.29 -3.54
C ALA A 332 15.00 18.07 -3.88
N GLU A 333 15.95 17.50 -4.62
CA GLU A 333 17.13 18.24 -5.07
C GLU A 333 16.74 19.37 -6.01
N HIS A 334 17.48 20.48 -5.99
CA HIS A 334 17.21 21.61 -6.87
C HIS A 334 18.06 21.48 -8.15
N THR A 335 17.47 21.75 -9.31
CA THR A 335 18.19 21.86 -10.58
C THR A 335 18.16 23.30 -11.07
N ALA A 336 19.15 23.73 -11.87
CA ALA A 336 19.24 25.11 -12.35
C ALA A 336 17.92 25.56 -13.01
N GLY A 337 17.21 26.50 -12.36
CA GLY A 337 15.94 27.05 -12.82
C GLY A 337 14.67 26.40 -12.26
N ASP A 338 14.76 25.26 -11.55
CA ASP A 338 13.60 24.56 -10.99
C ASP A 338 13.67 24.48 -9.46
N ALA A 339 12.53 24.65 -8.81
CA ALA A 339 12.42 24.47 -7.36
C ALA A 339 12.68 23.02 -6.92
N TYR A 340 12.45 22.03 -7.79
CA TYR A 340 12.68 20.60 -7.50
C TYR A 340 13.03 19.82 -8.78
N ALA A 341 13.92 18.83 -8.64
CA ALA A 341 14.35 17.92 -9.70
C ALA A 341 13.27 16.88 -10.05
N GLY A 342 12.57 16.37 -9.05
CA GLY A 342 11.50 15.38 -9.23
C GLY A 342 10.26 15.96 -9.91
N THR A 343 9.79 15.32 -10.99
CA THR A 343 8.63 15.78 -11.78
C THR A 343 7.33 15.90 -10.99
N ALA A 344 7.01 14.91 -10.13
CA ALA A 344 5.81 14.92 -9.30
C ALA A 344 5.94 15.96 -8.17
N LEU A 345 7.09 16.01 -7.49
CA LEU A 345 7.29 17.00 -6.43
C LEU A 345 7.26 18.43 -6.97
N ARG A 346 7.79 18.68 -8.17
CA ARG A 346 7.69 19.96 -8.86
C ARG A 346 6.24 20.34 -9.18
N ALA A 347 5.44 19.38 -9.65
CA ALA A 347 4.01 19.60 -9.88
C ALA A 347 3.25 19.90 -8.58
N LEU A 348 3.56 19.20 -7.49
CA LEU A 348 2.98 19.51 -6.18
C LEU A 348 3.42 20.88 -5.68
N ALA A 349 4.68 21.25 -5.89
CA ALA A 349 5.22 22.54 -5.48
C ALA A 349 4.63 23.72 -6.26
N SER A 350 4.37 23.56 -7.56
CA SER A 350 3.65 24.59 -8.32
C SER A 350 2.19 24.73 -7.86
N GLN A 351 1.67 23.73 -7.15
CA GLN A 351 0.36 23.68 -6.52
C GLN A 351 0.42 23.79 -4.98
N ARG A 352 1.47 24.42 -4.43
CA ARG A 352 1.79 24.41 -2.99
C ARG A 352 0.61 24.73 -2.07
N GLU A 353 -0.20 25.74 -2.41
CA GLU A 353 -1.34 26.11 -1.58
C GLU A 353 -2.46 25.06 -1.60
N HIS A 354 -2.76 24.47 -2.76
CA HIS A 354 -3.72 23.35 -2.84
C HIS A 354 -3.20 22.15 -2.04
N GLN A 355 -1.90 21.84 -2.14
CA GLN A 355 -1.29 20.76 -1.37
C GLN A 355 -1.28 21.03 0.14
N ARG A 356 -1.10 22.30 0.55
CA ARG A 356 -1.21 22.72 1.94
C ARG A 356 -2.64 22.49 2.46
N GLY A 357 -3.65 22.97 1.74
CA GLY A 357 -5.05 22.81 2.12
C GLY A 357 -5.51 21.34 2.15
N LEU A 358 -5.08 20.55 1.17
CA LEU A 358 -5.29 19.10 1.17
C LEU A 358 -4.64 18.44 2.40
N SER A 359 -3.36 18.75 2.67
CA SER A 359 -2.63 18.22 3.83
C SER A 359 -3.27 18.61 5.16
N GLU A 360 -3.77 19.84 5.25
CA GLU A 360 -4.50 20.35 6.41
C GLU A 360 -5.78 19.55 6.63
N PHE A 361 -6.63 19.41 5.61
CA PHE A 361 -7.85 18.61 5.68
C PHE A 361 -7.58 17.17 6.12
N VAL A 362 -6.67 16.45 5.44
CA VAL A 362 -6.42 15.04 5.77
C VAL A 362 -5.82 14.88 7.15
N SER A 363 -5.03 15.86 7.62
CA SER A 363 -4.52 15.86 8.99
C SER A 363 -5.62 16.08 10.02
N MET A 364 -6.56 17.02 9.78
CA MET A 364 -7.72 17.24 10.65
C MET A 364 -8.61 16.00 10.70
N LEU A 365 -8.81 15.32 9.58
CA LEU A 365 -9.58 14.08 9.50
C LEU A 365 -8.93 12.96 10.32
N ALA A 366 -7.62 12.77 10.15
CA ALA A 366 -6.87 11.78 10.93
C ALA A 366 -6.90 12.07 12.43
N LEU A 367 -6.77 13.35 12.83
CA LEU A 367 -6.87 13.77 14.23
C LEU A 367 -8.27 13.55 14.79
N GLY A 368 -9.31 13.92 14.05
CA GLY A 368 -10.71 13.73 14.43
C GLY A 368 -11.03 12.25 14.65
N ALA A 369 -10.61 11.39 13.72
CA ALA A 369 -10.78 9.95 13.85
C ALA A 369 -9.99 9.39 15.05
N ALA A 370 -8.75 9.83 15.27
CA ALA A 370 -7.93 9.37 16.39
C ALA A 370 -8.47 9.79 17.77
N ARG A 371 -9.16 10.94 17.86
CA ARG A 371 -9.78 11.45 19.10
C ARG A 371 -11.14 10.83 19.39
N SER A 372 -11.80 10.29 18.38
CA SER A 372 -13.12 9.69 18.50
C SER A 372 -13.00 8.20 18.84
N ARG A 373 -13.82 7.72 19.79
CA ARG A 373 -13.93 6.28 20.09
C ARG A 373 -14.79 5.54 19.06
N ASP A 374 -15.71 6.26 18.43
CA ASP A 374 -16.71 5.67 17.53
C ASP A 374 -16.28 5.73 16.06
N HIS A 375 -15.10 6.28 15.76
CA HIS A 375 -14.65 6.44 14.38
C HIS A 375 -13.33 5.72 14.14
N GLN A 376 -13.21 5.14 12.95
CA GLN A 376 -11.97 4.52 12.50
C GLN A 376 -11.66 5.00 11.09
N LEU A 377 -10.43 5.44 10.85
CA LEU A 377 -9.96 5.88 9.54
C LEU A 377 -8.98 4.85 8.99
N LEU A 378 -9.32 4.25 7.85
CA LEU A 378 -8.48 3.28 7.15
C LEU A 378 -8.20 3.74 5.73
N ASP A 379 -7.16 3.16 5.12
CA ASP A 379 -6.80 3.37 3.72
C ASP A 379 -6.76 4.86 3.29
N LEU A 380 -6.26 5.75 4.15
CA LEU A 380 -6.05 7.15 3.77
C LEU A 380 -4.93 7.24 2.72
N LEU A 381 -5.32 7.23 1.45
CA LEU A 381 -4.42 7.19 0.30
C LEU A 381 -4.25 8.59 -0.30
N PRO A 382 -3.01 8.95 -0.69
CA PRO A 382 -2.73 10.20 -1.40
C PRO A 382 -3.13 10.13 -2.88
N THR A 383 -3.09 11.27 -3.57
CA THR A 383 -3.52 11.42 -4.98
C THR A 383 -2.97 10.34 -5.91
N HIS A 384 -1.65 10.11 -5.87
CA HIS A 384 -0.98 9.15 -6.75
C HIS A 384 -1.37 7.68 -6.48
N ARG A 385 -1.94 7.39 -5.29
CA ARG A 385 -2.54 6.09 -4.92
C ARG A 385 -4.06 6.11 -4.96
N SER A 386 -4.70 7.24 -5.25
CA SER A 386 -6.17 7.36 -5.32
C SER A 386 -6.71 7.28 -6.75
N GLN A 387 -5.83 7.32 -7.76
CA GLN A 387 -6.23 7.20 -9.18
C GLN A 387 -7.02 5.91 -9.46
N ILE A 388 -8.13 6.06 -10.18
CA ILE A 388 -8.99 4.95 -10.61
C ILE A 388 -9.15 4.98 -12.13
N THR A 389 -8.79 3.90 -12.79
CA THR A 389 -8.99 3.71 -14.24
C THR A 389 -10.18 2.78 -14.48
N TYR A 390 -11.05 3.13 -15.43
CA TYR A 390 -12.26 2.37 -15.75
C TYR A 390 -12.60 2.45 -17.23
N ARG A 391 -13.47 1.55 -17.70
CA ARG A 391 -13.97 1.54 -19.07
C ARG A 391 -15.44 1.94 -19.08
N HIS A 392 -15.83 2.86 -19.96
CA HIS A 392 -17.21 3.31 -20.14
C HIS A 392 -17.43 3.59 -21.63
N SER A 393 -18.54 3.09 -22.20
CA SER A 393 -18.83 3.21 -23.64
C SER A 393 -17.62 2.88 -24.52
N GLU A 394 -17.03 1.72 -24.25
CA GLU A 394 -15.82 1.17 -24.90
C GLU A 394 -14.51 1.94 -24.73
N LYS A 395 -14.53 3.16 -24.20
CA LYS A 395 -13.34 3.99 -23.98
C LYS A 395 -12.78 3.84 -22.57
N ASN A 396 -11.47 3.99 -22.44
CA ASN A 396 -10.77 4.02 -21.15
C ASN A 396 -10.74 5.44 -20.59
N TYR A 397 -11.17 5.58 -19.35
CA TYR A 397 -11.19 6.83 -18.60
C TYR A 397 -10.43 6.66 -17.28
N ALA A 398 -10.11 7.78 -16.66
CA ALA A 398 -9.57 7.81 -15.31
C ALA A 398 -10.18 8.97 -14.52
N ILE A 399 -10.40 8.74 -13.23
CA ILE A 399 -10.58 9.81 -12.24
C ILE A 399 -9.34 9.88 -11.36
N HIS A 400 -9.07 11.08 -10.87
CA HIS A 400 -7.89 11.40 -10.07
C HIS A 400 -8.28 12.13 -8.79
N PRO A 401 -8.97 11.46 -7.84
CA PRO A 401 -9.25 12.07 -6.54
C PRO A 401 -7.94 12.52 -5.88
N ASP A 402 -7.99 13.65 -5.18
CA ASP A 402 -6.86 14.18 -4.43
C ASP A 402 -6.49 13.26 -3.26
N ALA A 403 -7.49 12.61 -2.67
CA ALA A 403 -7.33 11.52 -1.72
C ALA A 403 -8.49 10.53 -1.81
N SER A 404 -8.31 9.34 -1.25
CA SER A 404 -9.40 8.40 -0.97
C SER A 404 -9.19 7.76 0.39
N PHE A 405 -10.27 7.42 1.08
CA PHE A 405 -10.20 6.79 2.39
C PHE A 405 -11.46 5.99 2.73
N GLN A 406 -11.35 5.14 3.75
CA GLN A 406 -12.47 4.49 4.41
C GLN A 406 -12.69 5.12 5.78
N LEU A 407 -13.94 5.44 6.10
CA LEU A 407 -14.33 5.88 7.44
C LEU A 407 -15.37 4.90 8.00
N GLY A 408 -15.06 4.33 9.16
CA GLY A 408 -15.94 3.49 9.93
C GLY A 408 -16.63 4.29 11.04
N HIS A 409 -17.92 4.04 11.28
CA HIS A 409 -18.67 4.50 12.46
C HIS A 409 -19.54 3.36 12.99
N GLN A 410 -19.38 2.97 14.25
CA GLN A 410 -20.19 1.91 14.90
C GLN A 410 -20.38 0.66 13.99
N ASP A 411 -19.27 0.12 13.47
CA ASP A 411 -19.20 -1.03 12.54
C ASP A 411 -19.71 -0.79 11.11
N GLU A 412 -20.19 0.41 10.78
CA GLU A 412 -20.57 0.79 9.42
C GLU A 412 -19.41 1.47 8.68
N TRP A 413 -19.04 0.94 7.51
CA TRP A 413 -17.94 1.46 6.71
C TRP A 413 -18.41 2.18 5.44
N GLY A 414 -17.90 3.40 5.26
CA GLY A 414 -18.11 4.22 4.08
C GLY A 414 -16.81 4.45 3.30
N TRP A 415 -16.90 4.45 1.97
CA TRP A 415 -15.80 4.87 1.10
C TRP A 415 -15.97 6.31 0.67
N TYR A 416 -14.88 7.07 0.69
CA TYR A 416 -14.88 8.48 0.35
C TYR A 416 -13.78 8.79 -0.67
N LEU A 417 -14.14 9.56 -1.70
CA LEU A 417 -13.22 10.16 -2.68
C LEU A 417 -13.20 11.67 -2.42
N LEU A 418 -12.02 12.24 -2.25
CA LEU A 418 -11.85 13.65 -1.88
C LEU A 418 -11.35 14.47 -3.06
N GLU A 419 -11.91 15.66 -3.21
CA GLU A 419 -11.51 16.72 -4.12
C GLU A 419 -11.32 18.00 -3.30
N TYR A 420 -10.10 18.54 -3.27
CA TYR A 420 -9.82 19.83 -2.63
C TYR A 420 -9.76 20.92 -3.70
N GLU A 421 -10.70 21.85 -3.67
CA GLU A 421 -10.84 22.87 -4.69
C GLU A 421 -10.48 24.26 -4.17
N ARG A 422 -9.27 24.68 -4.52
CA ARG A 422 -8.70 25.99 -4.17
C ARG A 422 -9.28 27.11 -5.04
N ARG A 423 -9.30 26.92 -6.35
CA ARG A 423 -9.72 27.98 -7.25
C ARG A 423 -11.22 27.83 -7.37
N ALA A 424 -11.99 28.90 -7.28
CA ALA A 424 -13.32 28.91 -7.88
C ALA A 424 -13.11 28.37 -9.29
N VAL A 425 -13.49 27.10 -9.50
CA VAL A 425 -13.24 26.43 -10.76
C VAL A 425 -13.77 27.39 -11.78
N THR A 426 -12.95 27.82 -12.75
CA THR A 426 -13.48 28.64 -13.85
C THR A 426 -14.75 27.90 -14.25
N PRO A 427 -15.96 28.47 -14.12
CA PRO A 427 -17.19 27.67 -14.01
C PRO A 427 -17.36 26.61 -15.12
N LYS A 428 -16.63 26.79 -16.23
CA LYS A 428 -16.37 25.84 -17.31
C LYS A 428 -15.78 24.46 -16.92
N ARG A 429 -14.84 24.35 -15.96
CA ARG A 429 -14.14 23.08 -15.64
C ARG A 429 -14.88 22.20 -14.63
N LEU A 430 -15.82 22.77 -13.85
CA LEU A 430 -16.54 22.02 -12.84
C LEU A 430 -17.50 21.00 -13.45
N PRO A 431 -18.26 21.34 -14.52
CA PRO A 431 -19.02 20.37 -15.29
C PRO A 431 -18.16 19.21 -15.81
N GLU A 432 -16.95 19.47 -16.33
CA GLU A 432 -16.07 18.41 -16.86
C GLU A 432 -15.63 17.42 -15.77
N ARG A 433 -15.33 17.93 -14.55
CA ARG A 433 -14.98 17.09 -13.41
C ARG A 433 -16.18 16.27 -12.93
N LEU A 434 -17.34 16.92 -12.76
CA LEU A 434 -18.60 16.26 -12.39
C LEU A 434 -19.00 15.20 -13.43
N GLU A 435 -18.81 15.47 -14.72
CA GLU A 435 -19.09 14.52 -15.80
C GLU A 435 -18.17 13.30 -15.74
N SER A 436 -16.91 13.48 -15.33
CA SER A 436 -15.99 12.36 -15.13
C SER A 436 -16.46 11.42 -14.03
N TYR A 437 -16.95 11.98 -12.91
CA TYR A 437 -17.62 11.19 -11.88
C TYR A 437 -18.91 10.56 -12.40
N ALA A 438 -19.79 11.29 -13.10
CA ALA A 438 -21.00 10.72 -13.68
C ALA A 438 -20.71 9.51 -14.59
N ARG A 439 -19.67 9.59 -15.43
CA ARG A 439 -19.19 8.44 -16.23
C ARG A 439 -18.70 7.29 -15.36
N TYR A 440 -17.96 7.58 -14.29
CA TYR A 440 -17.45 6.56 -13.37
C TYR A 440 -18.58 5.80 -12.67
N PHE A 441 -19.53 6.52 -12.06
CA PHE A 441 -20.68 5.93 -11.41
C PHE A 441 -21.62 5.24 -12.42
N GLY A 442 -21.87 5.86 -13.57
CA GLY A 442 -22.67 5.31 -14.67
C GLY A 442 -22.08 4.05 -15.32
N SER A 443 -20.77 3.82 -15.19
CA SER A 443 -20.13 2.56 -15.64
C SER A 443 -20.42 1.36 -14.73
N GLY A 444 -21.06 1.56 -13.57
CA GLY A 444 -21.24 0.53 -12.53
C GLY A 444 -19.95 0.19 -11.76
N ARG A 445 -18.80 0.75 -12.16
CA ARG A 445 -17.50 0.46 -11.53
C ARG A 445 -17.37 1.00 -10.12
N ALA A 446 -18.03 2.11 -9.81
CA ALA A 446 -17.99 2.69 -8.47
C ALA A 446 -18.32 1.66 -7.38
N ARG A 447 -19.42 0.90 -7.51
CA ARG A 447 -19.75 -0.14 -6.53
C ARG A 447 -18.77 -1.30 -6.54
N LEU A 448 -18.32 -1.73 -7.72
CA LEU A 448 -17.38 -2.85 -7.83
C LEU A 448 -16.02 -2.55 -7.19
N ASP A 449 -15.58 -1.29 -7.28
CA ASP A 449 -14.31 -0.85 -6.72
C ASP A 449 -14.41 -0.61 -5.20
N HIS A 450 -15.63 -0.39 -4.69
CA HIS A 450 -15.93 0.02 -3.31
C HIS A 450 -16.88 -0.98 -2.59
N GLU A 451 -16.62 -2.29 -2.72
CA GLU A 451 -17.24 -3.33 -1.88
C GLU A 451 -18.77 -3.49 -2.04
N GLY A 452 -19.26 -3.17 -3.24
CA GLY A 452 -20.69 -3.14 -3.53
C GLY A 452 -21.38 -1.85 -3.08
N ARG A 453 -20.69 -1.00 -2.30
CA ARG A 453 -21.19 0.30 -1.86
C ARG A 453 -20.72 1.39 -2.82
N SER A 454 -21.56 2.39 -3.07
CA SER A 454 -21.14 3.56 -3.84
C SER A 454 -20.30 4.47 -2.92
N PRO A 455 -19.07 4.86 -3.29
CA PRO A 455 -18.30 5.80 -2.51
C PRO A 455 -18.96 7.18 -2.54
N MET A 456 -18.88 7.94 -1.46
CA MET A 456 -19.25 9.36 -1.43
C MET A 456 -18.13 10.20 -2.03
N VAL A 457 -18.45 11.18 -2.87
CA VAL A 457 -17.46 12.13 -3.38
C VAL A 457 -17.58 13.44 -2.59
N LEU A 458 -16.51 13.80 -1.89
CA LEU A 458 -16.39 14.96 -1.03
C LEU A 458 -15.65 16.08 -1.75
N PHE A 459 -16.26 17.26 -1.79
CA PHE A 459 -15.63 18.47 -2.31
C PHE A 459 -15.36 19.45 -1.18
N VAL A 460 -14.10 19.86 -1.01
CA VAL A 460 -13.72 20.87 -0.02
C VAL A 460 -13.39 22.17 -0.76
N PHE A 461 -14.08 23.25 -0.44
CA PHE A 461 -13.91 24.55 -1.08
C PHE A 461 -13.25 25.55 -0.15
N GLU A 462 -12.40 26.43 -0.69
CA GLU A 462 -11.84 27.54 0.09
C GLU A 462 -12.87 28.63 0.43
N THR A 463 -13.95 28.77 -0.37
CA THR A 463 -14.93 29.84 -0.20
C THR A 463 -16.36 29.33 -0.37
N GLU A 464 -17.29 29.92 0.38
CA GLU A 464 -18.74 29.63 0.28
C GLU A 464 -19.27 29.89 -1.13
N HIS A 465 -18.80 30.95 -1.80
CA HIS A 465 -19.25 31.27 -3.17
C HIS A 465 -18.92 30.15 -4.18
N ALA A 466 -17.76 29.51 -4.04
CA ALA A 466 -17.37 28.39 -4.89
C ALA A 466 -18.20 27.14 -4.57
N GLU A 467 -18.45 26.88 -3.28
CA GLU A 467 -19.34 25.82 -2.84
C GLU A 467 -20.76 26.01 -3.38
N ASP A 468 -21.32 27.21 -3.29
CA ASP A 468 -22.64 27.56 -3.84
C ASP A 468 -22.75 27.30 -5.34
N ALA A 469 -21.71 27.67 -6.10
CA ALA A 469 -21.66 27.40 -7.54
C ALA A 469 -21.61 25.89 -7.82
N PHE A 470 -20.87 25.14 -7.00
CA PHE A 470 -20.85 23.68 -7.04
C PHE A 470 -22.21 23.07 -6.71
N GLN A 471 -22.86 23.49 -5.64
CA GLN A 471 -24.17 23.01 -5.22
C GLN A 471 -25.20 23.17 -6.34
N ARG A 472 -25.21 24.32 -7.03
CA ARG A 472 -26.07 24.55 -8.21
C ARG A 472 -25.76 23.63 -9.39
N ALA A 473 -24.49 23.34 -9.66
CA ALA A 473 -24.08 22.45 -10.74
C ALA A 473 -24.37 20.97 -10.41
N ALA A 474 -24.04 20.55 -9.18
CA ALA A 474 -24.22 19.22 -8.64
C ALA A 474 -25.71 18.84 -8.52
N ALA A 475 -26.60 19.80 -8.24
CA ALA A 475 -28.05 19.57 -8.20
C ALA A 475 -28.64 19.06 -9.53
N ARG A 476 -27.93 19.26 -10.66
CA ARG A 476 -28.33 18.76 -11.98
C ARG A 476 -27.78 17.36 -12.27
N LEU A 477 -26.91 16.84 -11.42
CA LEU A 477 -26.26 15.55 -11.59
C LEU A 477 -27.04 14.48 -10.82
N SER A 478 -27.60 13.51 -11.53
CA SER A 478 -28.25 12.34 -10.92
C SER A 478 -27.27 11.17 -10.79
N GLY A 479 -27.44 10.36 -9.74
CA GLY A 479 -26.72 9.09 -9.57
C GLY A 479 -25.28 9.19 -9.04
N VAL A 480 -24.80 10.38 -8.71
CA VAL A 480 -23.49 10.58 -8.07
C VAL A 480 -23.70 11.06 -6.62
N PRO A 481 -23.29 10.29 -5.60
CA PRO A 481 -23.33 10.73 -4.22
C PRO A 481 -22.25 11.79 -3.98
N LEU A 482 -22.68 13.01 -3.68
CA LEU A 482 -21.84 14.19 -3.56
C LEU A 482 -22.14 14.90 -2.24
N ALA A 483 -21.09 15.37 -1.58
CA ALA A 483 -21.20 16.32 -0.48
C ALA A 483 -20.10 17.37 -0.61
N SER A 484 -20.31 18.56 -0.06
CA SER A 484 -19.28 19.59 0.04
C SER A 484 -19.18 20.21 1.42
N ALA A 485 -18.07 20.89 1.68
CA ALA A 485 -17.89 21.76 2.83
C ALA A 485 -16.90 22.87 2.49
N THR A 486 -16.90 23.95 3.26
CA THR A 486 -15.85 24.97 3.21
C THR A 486 -14.71 24.70 4.18
N THR A 487 -13.50 25.17 3.87
CA THR A 487 -12.36 25.16 4.78
C THR A 487 -12.65 25.88 6.09
N GLU A 488 -13.43 26.97 6.06
CA GLU A 488 -13.87 27.71 7.25
C GLU A 488 -14.76 26.87 8.17
N SER A 489 -15.79 26.21 7.61
CA SER A 489 -16.66 25.32 8.37
C SER A 489 -15.89 24.15 8.96
N LEU A 490 -14.99 23.56 8.16
CA LEU A 490 -14.10 22.47 8.58
C LEU A 490 -13.13 22.90 9.69
N GLY A 491 -12.62 24.12 9.66
CA GLY A 491 -11.76 24.66 10.70
C GLY A 491 -12.49 24.87 12.03
N THR A 492 -13.79 25.18 11.97
CA THR A 492 -14.62 25.46 13.16
C THR A 492 -15.14 24.18 13.82
N GLU A 493 -15.75 23.30 13.03
CA GLU A 493 -16.47 22.11 13.53
C GLU A 493 -15.69 20.80 13.33
N GLY A 494 -14.63 20.83 12.51
CA GLY A 494 -13.89 19.64 12.11
C GLY A 494 -14.58 18.82 11.00
N PRO A 495 -13.83 17.93 10.33
CA PRO A 495 -14.34 17.12 9.21
C PRO A 495 -15.34 16.03 9.63
N LEU A 496 -15.43 15.69 10.91
CA LEU A 496 -16.44 14.76 11.43
C LEU A 496 -17.68 15.50 11.98
N GLY A 497 -17.64 16.82 12.03
CA GLY A 497 -18.75 17.68 12.45
C GLY A 497 -19.87 17.76 11.41
N PRO A 498 -20.98 18.42 11.73
CA PRO A 498 -22.15 18.56 10.86
C PRO A 498 -21.94 19.65 9.79
N VAL A 499 -20.89 19.54 8.98
CA VAL A 499 -20.49 20.56 7.99
C VAL A 499 -20.73 20.18 6.54
N TRP A 500 -21.12 18.92 6.28
CA TRP A 500 -21.21 18.40 4.93
C TRP A 500 -22.57 18.69 4.32
N MET A 501 -22.58 19.47 3.24
CA MET A 501 -23.75 19.92 2.51
C MET A 501 -24.04 19.00 1.31
N LEU A 502 -25.25 18.47 1.23
CA LEU A 502 -25.70 17.69 0.08
C LEU A 502 -26.34 18.62 -0.99
N PRO A 503 -26.20 18.31 -2.30
CA PRO A 503 -26.93 18.98 -3.37
C PRO A 503 -28.43 19.16 -3.07
N ALA A 504 -28.94 20.37 -3.33
CA ALA A 504 -30.19 20.99 -2.86
C ALA A 504 -31.53 20.21 -3.05
N SER A 505 -31.51 18.95 -3.49
CA SER A 505 -32.67 18.04 -3.44
C SER A 505 -32.71 17.12 -2.21
N ALA A 506 -31.68 17.15 -1.33
CA ALA A 506 -31.52 16.16 -0.26
C ALA A 506 -31.58 16.69 1.19
N ALA A 507 -31.00 17.86 1.53
CA ALA A 507 -31.12 18.50 2.85
C ALA A 507 -30.44 19.89 2.86
N PRO A 508 -31.05 20.95 3.42
CA PRO A 508 -30.44 22.29 3.52
C PRO A 508 -29.52 22.46 4.75
N GLU A 509 -29.36 21.45 5.59
CA GLU A 509 -28.53 21.50 6.80
C GLU A 509 -27.27 20.66 6.65
N GLY A 510 -26.18 21.14 7.24
CA GLY A 510 -24.92 20.41 7.33
C GLY A 510 -25.10 19.07 8.05
N ARG A 511 -24.45 18.04 7.51
CA ARG A 511 -24.53 16.66 8.00
C ARG A 511 -23.16 16.18 8.45
N ARG A 512 -23.15 15.18 9.34
CA ARG A 512 -21.92 14.50 9.73
C ARG A 512 -21.51 13.51 8.66
N LEU A 513 -20.21 13.33 8.51
CA LEU A 513 -19.62 12.53 7.43
C LEU A 513 -20.13 11.07 7.41
N HIS A 514 -20.30 10.44 8.58
CA HIS A 514 -20.79 9.06 8.69
C HIS A 514 -22.27 8.90 8.30
N PHE A 515 -23.12 9.92 8.50
CA PHE A 515 -24.54 9.87 8.13
C PHE A 515 -24.81 10.09 6.64
N LEU A 516 -23.81 10.50 5.86
CA LEU A 516 -24.02 10.81 4.44
C LEU A 516 -24.43 9.59 3.61
N HIS A 517 -24.04 8.38 4.02
CA HIS A 517 -24.37 7.16 3.28
C HIS A 517 -25.85 6.75 3.42
N GLU A 518 -26.47 6.97 4.58
CA GLU A 518 -27.86 6.57 4.86
C GLU A 518 -28.85 7.22 3.88
N LEU A 519 -28.61 8.48 3.54
CA LEU A 519 -29.51 9.28 2.71
C LEU A 519 -29.51 8.87 1.22
N HIS A 520 -28.42 8.28 0.73
CA HIS A 520 -28.32 7.83 -0.65
C HIS A 520 -28.97 6.46 -0.91
N PHE A 521 -29.31 5.71 0.14
CA PHE A 521 -30.05 4.43 0.00
C PHE A 521 -31.59 4.60 0.04
N CYS A 522 -32.11 5.79 0.39
CA CYS A 522 -33.53 5.98 0.64
C CYS A 522 -34.44 6.21 -0.60
N LYS A 523 -33.95 6.13 -1.84
CA LYS A 523 -34.85 6.06 -3.02
C LYS A 523 -34.28 5.15 -4.11
N PRO A 524 -34.66 3.86 -4.16
CA PRO A 524 -34.80 3.23 -5.45
C PRO A 524 -35.92 4.00 -6.17
N ALA A 525 -35.58 4.77 -7.20
CA ALA A 525 -36.57 5.11 -8.20
C ALA A 525 -37.19 3.77 -8.62
N ARG A 526 -38.51 3.62 -8.43
CA ARG A 526 -39.27 2.49 -8.96
C ARG A 526 -38.81 2.30 -10.40
N SER A 527 -38.16 1.17 -10.66
CA SER A 527 -37.85 0.75 -12.03
C SER A 527 -39.18 0.74 -12.76
N GLN A 528 -39.34 1.67 -13.70
CA GLN A 528 -40.26 1.42 -14.79
C GLN A 528 -39.72 0.19 -15.51
N ASP A 529 -40.61 -0.79 -15.66
CA ASP A 529 -40.38 -2.06 -16.31
C ASP A 529 -39.67 -1.86 -17.65
N PHE A 530 -38.46 -2.41 -17.77
CA PHE A 530 -37.91 -2.77 -19.07
C PHE A 530 -38.44 -4.17 -19.38
N GLN A 531 -39.47 -4.21 -20.24
CA GLN A 531 -39.80 -5.39 -21.06
C GLN A 531 -38.77 -5.56 -22.18
#